data_AF-A0A2V8K2Q8-F1
#
_entry.id   AF-A0A2V8K2Q8-F1
#
_cell.length_a   1.000
_cell.length_b   1.000
_cell.length_c   1.000
_cell.angle_alpha   90.00
_cell.angle_beta   90.00
_cell.angle_gamma   90.00
#
_symmetry.space_group_name_H-M   'P 1'
#
loop_
_entity.id
_entity.type
_entity.pdbx_description
1 polymer ?
#
loop_
_entity_poly.entity_id
_entity_poly.type
_entity_poly.pdbx_seq_one_letter_code
_entity_poly.pdbx_strand_id
1 'polypeptide(L)'
;MPVGHDWKSETTPTPEEGLSAIRGLGAYCATIEIHAKEGFMIRHYEINQIPNAVGRATKRWYTFQGIDRMSLRVDSSPRRK
;
A
#
# COMPACT_ATOMS: atom_id res chain seq x y z
N MET A 1 23.71 0.01 -2.73
CA MET A 1 23.52 0.40 -1.32
C MET A 1 22.41 1.43 -1.27
N PRO A 2 21.38 1.33 -0.41
CA PRO A 2 20.46 2.44 -0.28
C PRO A 2 21.23 3.61 0.36
N VAL A 3 21.16 4.78 -0.26
CA VAL A 3 21.68 6.02 0.29
C VAL A 3 20.84 6.31 1.53
N GLY A 4 21.46 6.33 2.71
CA GLY A 4 20.79 6.73 3.95
C GLY A 4 20.12 8.08 3.74
N HIS A 5 18.94 8.28 4.33
CA HIS A 5 18.30 9.60 4.26
C HIS A 5 19.20 10.61 4.99
N ASP A 6 19.63 11.68 4.28
CA ASP A 6 20.47 12.75 4.82
C ASP A 6 19.65 13.66 5.76
N TRP A 7 19.14 13.09 6.85
CA TRP A 7 18.45 13.86 7.88
C TRP A 7 19.44 14.73 8.64
N LYS A 8 19.09 16.00 8.88
CA LYS A 8 19.93 16.92 9.64
C LYS A 8 20.05 16.54 11.12
N SER A 9 19.03 15.89 11.67
CA SER A 9 19.01 15.38 13.04
C SER A 9 18.16 14.11 13.12
N GLU A 10 18.69 13.07 13.76
CA GLU A 10 17.98 11.81 13.98
C GLU A 10 16.80 11.94 14.94
N THR A 11 16.86 12.89 15.88
CA THR A 11 15.84 13.08 16.94
C THR A 11 14.97 14.30 16.75
N THR A 12 15.25 15.14 15.75
CA THR A 12 14.47 16.35 15.45
C THR A 12 14.39 16.57 13.94
N PRO A 13 13.72 15.67 13.21
CA PRO A 13 13.56 15.82 11.76
C PRO A 13 12.70 17.05 11.43
N THR A 14 12.94 17.67 10.27
CA THR A 14 11.96 18.61 9.72
C THR A 14 10.67 17.87 9.35
N PRO A 15 9.53 18.57 9.17
CA PRO A 15 8.30 17.94 8.68
C PRO A 15 8.49 17.16 7.37
N GLU A 16 9.31 17.68 6.44
CA GLU A 16 9.61 17.01 5.16
C GLU A 16 10.45 15.75 5.36
N GLU A 17 11.47 15.80 6.22
CA GLU A 17 12.28 14.64 6.58
C GLU A 17 11.41 13.57 7.22
N GLY A 18 10.60 13.91 8.23
CA GLY A 18 9.66 12.99 8.87
C GLY A 18 8.65 12.38 7.89
N LEU A 19 8.10 13.19 6.97
CA LEU A 19 7.23 12.70 5.91
C LEU A 19 7.96 11.72 4.97
N SER A 20 9.23 11.97 4.66
CA SER A 20 10.02 11.09 3.79
C SER A 20 10.23 9.69 4.38
N ALA A 21 10.40 9.56 5.71
CA ALA A 21 10.56 8.25 6.34
C ALA A 21 9.32 7.36 6.27
N ILE A 22 8.13 7.96 6.19
CA ILE A 22 6.88 7.21 6.08
C ILE A 22 6.38 7.12 4.63
N ARG A 23 6.99 7.83 3.68
CA ARG A 23 6.64 7.76 2.26
C ARG A 23 6.95 6.35 1.73
N GLY A 24 5.89 5.60 1.44
CA GLY A 24 5.96 4.22 0.97
C GLY A 24 5.63 3.19 2.05
N LEU A 25 5.55 3.59 3.32
CA LEU A 25 5.04 2.75 4.40
C LEU A 25 3.52 2.69 4.33
N GLY A 26 2.99 1.65 3.69
CA GLY A 26 1.55 1.39 3.67
C GLY A 26 1.17 0.36 4.72
N ALA A 27 0.49 0.79 5.78
CA ALA A 27 -0.12 -0.12 6.77
C ALA A 27 -1.65 -0.04 6.69
N TYR A 28 -2.29 -1.20 6.79
CA TYR A 28 -3.74 -1.33 6.88
C TYR A 28 -4.13 -2.63 7.58
N CYS A 29 -5.33 -2.64 8.15
CA CYS A 29 -6.07 -3.85 8.47
C CYS A 29 -7.25 -3.93 7.50
N ALA A 30 -7.47 -5.11 6.92
CA ALA A 30 -8.57 -5.35 6.02
C ALA A 30 -9.06 -6.78 6.11
N THR A 31 -10.38 -6.96 6.10
CA THR A 31 -11.01 -8.21 5.67
C THR A 31 -10.78 -8.38 4.17
N ILE A 32 -10.28 -9.55 3.77
CA ILE A 32 -9.92 -9.88 2.40
C ILE A 32 -10.87 -10.96 1.87
N GLU A 33 -11.60 -10.62 0.81
CA GLU A 33 -12.38 -11.58 0.04
C GLU A 33 -11.57 -12.03 -1.19
N ILE A 34 -11.35 -13.33 -1.32
CA ILE A 34 -10.47 -13.90 -2.36
C ILE A 34 -11.31 -14.54 -3.47
N HIS A 35 -11.18 -14.02 -4.69
CA HIS A 35 -11.77 -14.57 -5.91
C HIS A 35 -10.68 -15.33 -6.68
N ALA A 36 -10.43 -16.57 -6.24
CA ALA A 36 -9.28 -17.36 -6.70
C ALA A 36 -9.34 -17.77 -8.17
N LYS A 37 -10.53 -18.04 -8.71
CA LYS A 37 -10.69 -18.43 -10.11
C LYS A 37 -10.41 -17.26 -11.05
N GLU A 38 -10.71 -16.05 -10.60
CA GLU A 38 -10.61 -14.81 -11.36
C GLU A 38 -9.27 -14.08 -11.15
N GLY A 39 -8.52 -14.41 -10.09
CA GLY A 39 -7.20 -13.84 -9.82
C GLY A 39 -7.22 -12.43 -9.21
N PHE A 40 -8.27 -12.10 -8.45
CA PHE A 40 -8.33 -10.84 -7.70
C PHE A 40 -8.84 -11.03 -6.28
N MET A 41 -8.55 -10.04 -5.45
CA MET A 41 -9.10 -9.93 -4.09
C MET A 41 -9.85 -8.60 -3.96
N ILE A 42 -10.88 -8.60 -3.13
CA ILE A 42 -11.51 -7.37 -2.65
C ILE A 42 -11.04 -7.15 -1.21
N ARG A 43 -10.65 -5.91 -0.91
CA ARG A 43 -10.20 -5.51 0.43
C ARG A 43 -11.18 -4.53 1.02
N HIS A 44 -11.69 -4.85 2.20
CA HIS A 44 -12.56 -4.02 3.01
C HIS A 44 -11.75 -3.47 4.17
N TYR A 45 -11.36 -2.20 4.12
CA TYR A 45 -10.47 -1.63 5.13
C TYR A 45 -11.21 -1.31 6.44
N GLU A 46 -10.74 -1.87 7.56
CA GLU A 46 -11.11 -1.41 8.90
C GLU A 46 -10.15 -0.31 9.39
N ILE A 47 -8.88 -0.37 8.99
CA ILE A 47 -7.85 0.63 9.29
C ILE A 47 -7.05 0.88 8.01
N ASN A 48 -6.80 2.14 7.66
CA ASN A 48 -5.96 2.49 6.52
C ASN A 48 -5.21 3.81 6.77
N GLN A 49 -3.96 3.90 6.32
CA GLN A 49 -3.19 5.15 6.30
C GLN A 49 -3.90 6.31 5.57
N ILE A 50 -4.81 5.99 4.63
CA ILE A 50 -5.71 6.94 3.98
C ILE A 50 -7.08 6.78 4.67
N PRO A 51 -7.46 7.63 5.63
CA PRO A 51 -8.70 7.47 6.38
C PRO A 51 -9.93 7.41 5.47
N ASN A 52 -9.91 8.16 4.36
CA ASN A 52 -10.99 8.17 3.38
C ASN A 52 -11.18 6.86 2.60
N ALA A 53 -10.24 5.91 2.72
CA ALA A 53 -10.38 4.58 2.15
C ALA A 53 -11.11 3.60 3.09
N VAL A 54 -11.23 3.90 4.39
CA VAL A 54 -11.97 3.07 5.35
C VAL A 54 -13.44 2.97 4.92
N GLY A 55 -14.01 1.76 5.04
CA GLY A 55 -15.37 1.47 4.58
C GLY A 55 -15.53 1.34 3.06
N ARG A 56 -14.47 1.53 2.26
CA ARG A 56 -14.49 1.28 0.81
C ARG A 56 -13.96 -0.12 0.50
N ALA A 57 -14.62 -0.78 -0.43
CA ALA A 57 -14.11 -1.99 -1.09
C ALA A 57 -13.14 -1.61 -2.21
N THR A 58 -11.92 -2.15 -2.20
CA THR A 58 -10.96 -1.96 -3.30
C THR A 58 -10.53 -3.29 -3.91
N LYS A 59 -10.58 -3.38 -5.24
CA LYS A 59 -10.08 -4.53 -5.98
C LYS A 59 -8.56 -4.46 -6.15
N ARG A 60 -7.90 -5.60 -5.95
CA ARG A 60 -6.48 -5.80 -6.28
C ARG A 60 -6.32 -7.11 -7.03
N TRP A 61 -5.71 -7.04 -8.21
CA TRP A 61 -5.31 -8.22 -8.96
C TRP A 61 -4.05 -8.81 -8.35
N TYR A 62 -3.96 -10.14 -8.38
CA TYR A 62 -2.76 -10.84 -7.96
C TYR A 62 -2.36 -11.93 -8.95
N THR A 63 -1.07 -12.26 -8.95
CA THR A 63 -0.53 -13.37 -9.73
C THR A 63 0.59 -14.02 -8.93
N PHE A 64 0.63 -15.35 -8.91
CA PHE A 64 1.71 -16.12 -8.31
C PHE A 64 2.77 -16.46 -9.35
N GLN A 65 4.03 -16.32 -8.97
CA GLN A 65 5.22 -16.71 -9.74
C GLN A 65 5.92 -17.81 -8.95
N GLY A 66 5.51 -19.06 -9.14
CA GLY A 66 5.94 -20.16 -8.26
C GLY A 66 5.15 -20.15 -6.94
N ILE A 67 5.75 -20.73 -5.89
CA ILE A 67 5.07 -20.99 -4.60
C ILE A 67 5.24 -19.86 -3.58
N ASP A 68 6.21 -18.98 -3.77
CA ASP A 68 6.70 -18.04 -2.75
C ASP A 68 6.63 -16.57 -3.19
N ARG A 69 6.25 -16.29 -4.44
CA ARG A 69 6.20 -14.92 -4.97
C ARG A 69 4.81 -14.56 -5.48
N MET A 70 4.24 -13.48 -4.92
CA MET A 70 2.98 -12.87 -5.37
C MET A 70 3.22 -11.44 -5.86
N SER A 71 2.72 -11.12 -7.05
CA SER A 71 2.69 -9.76 -7.58
C SER A 71 1.28 -9.17 -7.45
N LEU A 72 1.18 -7.90 -7.03
CA LEU A 72 -0.10 -7.21 -6.82
C LEU A 72 -0.25 -6.01 -7.74
N ARG A 73 -1.37 -5.92 -8.45
CA ARG A 73 -1.66 -4.83 -9.40
C ARG A 73 -3.01 -4.17 -9.10
N VAL A 74 -3.08 -2.85 -9.17
CA VAL A 74 -4.35 -2.12 -9.19
C VAL A 74 -4.91 -2.09 -10.61
N ASP A 75 -6.22 -1.98 -10.76
CA ASP A 75 -6.72 -1.57 -12.07
C ASP A 75 -6.14 -0.20 -12.44
N SER A 76 -5.65 -0.09 -13.67
CA SER A 76 -5.34 1.20 -14.27
C SER A 76 -6.66 1.91 -14.58
N SER A 77 -7.38 2.35 -13.55
CA SER A 77 -8.41 3.35 -13.74
C SER A 77 -7.68 4.67 -14.05
N PRO A 78 -8.09 5.43 -15.08
CA PRO A 78 -7.41 6.68 -15.41
C PRO A 78 -7.42 7.57 -14.17
N ARG A 79 -6.26 8.13 -13.82
CA ARG A 79 -6.18 9.21 -12.84
C ARG A 79 -7.23 10.24 -13.26
N ARG A 80 -8.31 10.42 -12.47
CA ARG A 80 -9.14 11.60 -12.63
C ARG A 80 -8.20 12.79 -12.39
N LYS A 81 -8.03 13.61 -13.42
CA LYS A 81 -7.39 14.92 -13.34
C LYS A 81 -8.11 15.78 -12.33
#